data_AF-A0A819TXQ8-F1
#
_entry.id   AF-A0A819TXQ8-F1
#
_cell.length_a   1.000
_cell.length_b   1.000
_cell.length_c   1.000
_cell.angle_alpha   90.00
_cell.angle_beta   90.00
_cell.angle_gamma   90.00
#
_symmetry.space_group_name_H-M   'P 1'
#
loop_
_entity.id
_entity.type
_entity.pdbx_description
1 polymer ?
#
loop_
_entity_poly.entity_id
_entity_poly.type
_entity_poly.pdbx_seq_one_letter_code
_entity_poly.pdbx_strand_id
1 'polypeptide(L)'
;MRGVGRQMYRPNAPAQTPEEYYRVNLFIPIMDHFIVSLTNRFSAHQWMAYHVSILVPSMIEHKSFNDLKDSITFYKAYLPSPNLIKEEFQLYKRK
;
A
#
# COMPACT_ATOMS: atom_id res chain seq x y z
N MET A 1 -22.23 23.08 -0.36
CA MET A 1 -22.46 21.98 -1.31
C MET A 1 -21.44 22.14 -2.43
N ARG A 2 -20.44 21.25 -2.57
CA ARG A 2 -19.48 21.34 -3.69
C ARG A 2 -20.13 20.73 -4.92
N GLY A 3 -20.63 21.57 -5.82
CA GLY A 3 -21.01 21.13 -7.16
C GLY A 3 -19.76 20.78 -7.93
N VAL A 4 -19.44 19.49 -8.04
CA VAL A 4 -18.37 19.05 -8.94
C VAL A 4 -18.89 19.33 -10.36
N GLY A 5 -18.19 20.18 -11.11
CA GLY A 5 -18.61 20.58 -12.46
C GLY A 5 -18.82 19.38 -13.37
N ARG A 6 -19.79 19.48 -14.30
CA ARG A 6 -20.05 18.42 -15.28
C ARG A 6 -18.77 18.14 -16.08
N GLN A 7 -18.36 16.88 -16.15
CA GLN A 7 -17.20 16.49 -16.96
C GLN A 7 -17.55 16.74 -18.45
N MET A 8 -17.00 17.81 -19.02
CA MET A 8 -17.29 18.24 -20.40
C MET A 8 -16.30 17.71 -21.44
N TYR A 9 -15.14 17.21 -21.00
CA TYR A 9 -13.99 16.94 -21.88
C TYR A 9 -13.65 15.46 -22.08
N ARG A 10 -14.32 14.52 -21.39
CA ARG A 10 -14.11 13.09 -21.64
C ARG A 10 -15.20 12.59 -22.58
N PRO A 11 -14.86 12.20 -23.82
CA PRO A 11 -15.83 11.59 -24.70
C PRO A 11 -16.26 10.24 -24.12
N ASN A 12 -17.57 9.99 -24.09
CA ASN A 12 -18.11 8.69 -23.73
C ASN A 12 -17.94 7.73 -24.91
N ALA A 13 -17.55 6.49 -24.63
CA ALA A 13 -17.62 5.40 -25.59
C ALA A 13 -19.08 5.17 -26.01
N PRO A 14 -19.32 4.83 -27.29
CA PRO A 14 -20.67 4.53 -27.77
C PRO A 14 -21.23 3.31 -27.04
N ALA A 15 -22.54 3.35 -26.77
CA ALA A 15 -23.27 2.28 -26.10
C ALA A 15 -24.70 2.19 -26.67
N GLN A 16 -25.21 0.98 -26.80
CA GLN A 16 -26.52 0.69 -27.39
C GLN A 16 -27.62 0.60 -26.33
N THR A 17 -27.24 0.33 -25.07
CA THR A 17 -28.17 0.26 -23.94
C THR A 17 -27.69 1.12 -22.76
N PRO A 18 -28.60 1.54 -21.86
CA PRO A 18 -28.21 2.24 -20.65
C PRO A 18 -27.23 1.43 -19.79
N GLU A 19 -27.42 0.12 -19.67
CA GLU A 19 -26.51 -0.76 -18.93
C GLU A 19 -25.09 -0.71 -19.50
N GLU A 20 -24.97 -0.87 -20.82
CA GLU A 20 -23.68 -0.81 -21.51
C GLU A 20 -23.00 0.55 -21.31
N TYR A 21 -23.79 1.64 -21.37
CA TYR A 21 -23.28 2.99 -21.12
C TYR A 21 -22.67 3.11 -19.72
N TYR A 22 -23.39 2.69 -18.67
CA TYR A 22 -22.90 2.75 -17.28
C TYR A 22 -21.70 1.84 -17.07
N ARG A 23 -21.70 0.64 -17.67
CA ARG A 23 -20.61 -0.31 -17.56
C ARG A 23 -19.30 0.24 -18.13
N VAL A 24 -19.34 0.74 -19.38
CA VAL A 24 -18.13 1.14 -20.11
C VAL A 24 -17.65 2.53 -19.71
N ASN A 25 -18.55 3.49 -19.50
CA ASN A 25 -18.16 4.89 -19.25
C ASN A 25 -17.95 5.23 -17.77
N LEU A 26 -18.50 4.44 -16.86
CA LEU A 26 -18.41 4.70 -15.42
C LEU A 26 -17.76 3.55 -14.67
N PHE A 27 -18.35 2.35 -14.71
CA PHE A 27 -17.91 1.24 -13.86
C PHE A 27 -16.46 0.84 -14.16
N ILE A 28 -16.13 0.52 -15.41
CA ILE A 28 -14.77 0.10 -15.79
C ILE A 28 -13.72 1.17 -15.43
N PRO A 29 -13.86 2.46 -15.84
CA PRO A 29 -12.89 3.49 -15.47
C PRO A 29 -12.71 3.69 -13.97
N ILE A 30 -13.80 3.59 -13.21
CA ILE A 30 -13.74 3.69 -11.75
C ILE A 30 -12.94 2.52 -11.17
N MET A 31 -13.21 1.29 -11.64
CA MET A 31 -12.50 0.09 -11.20
C MET A 31 -11.01 0.15 -11.57
N ASP A 32 -10.67 0.59 -12.77
CA ASP A 32 -9.28 0.78 -13.19
C ASP A 32 -8.56 1.78 -12.27
N HIS A 33 -9.21 2.91 -11.97
CA HIS A 33 -8.66 3.90 -11.05
C HIS A 33 -8.49 3.35 -9.63
N PHE A 34 -9.43 2.54 -9.14
CA PHE A 34 -9.31 1.87 -7.85
C PHE A 34 -8.11 0.92 -7.83
N ILE A 35 -7.95 0.10 -8.86
CA ILE A 35 -6.81 -0.82 -8.99
C ILE A 35 -5.50 -0.04 -8.94
N VAL A 36 -5.34 0.97 -9.80
CA VAL A 36 -4.12 1.81 -9.83
C VAL A 36 -3.88 2.48 -8.47
N SER A 37 -4.93 3.01 -7.85
CA SER A 37 -4.80 3.66 -6.53
C SER A 37 -4.35 2.68 -5.46
N LEU A 38 -4.88 1.46 -5.43
CA LEU A 38 -4.48 0.43 -4.48
C LEU A 38 -3.05 -0.04 -4.74
N THR A 39 -2.69 -0.30 -6.00
CA THR A 39 -1.33 -0.70 -6.37
C THR A 39 -0.29 0.37 -5.99
N ASN A 40 -0.60 1.65 -6.19
CA ASN A 40 0.29 2.75 -5.81
C ASN A 40 0.41 2.90 -4.29
N ARG A 41 -0.69 2.71 -3.54
CA ARG A 41 -0.68 2.81 -2.07
C ARG A 41 0.04 1.64 -1.41
N PHE A 42 -0.08 0.45 -1.96
CA PHE A 42 0.56 -0.78 -1.48
C PHE A 42 1.70 -1.21 -2.39
N SER A 43 2.51 -0.25 -2.85
CA SER A 43 3.69 -0.56 -3.66
C SER A 43 4.75 -1.25 -2.81
N ALA A 44 5.78 -1.82 -3.46
CA ALA A 44 6.87 -2.50 -2.79
C ALA A 44 7.52 -1.64 -1.68
N HIS A 45 7.63 -0.33 -1.87
CA HIS A 45 8.18 0.56 -0.85
C HIS A 45 7.29 0.66 0.39
N GLN A 46 5.97 0.80 0.25
CA GLN A 46 5.05 0.85 1.39
C GLN A 46 5.00 -0.49 2.12
N TRP A 47 5.12 -1.61 1.41
CA TRP A 47 5.29 -2.91 2.06
C TRP A 47 6.56 -2.97 2.90
N MET A 48 7.69 -2.51 2.35
CA MET A 48 8.96 -2.45 3.08
C MET A 48 8.88 -1.55 4.32
N ALA A 49 8.19 -0.42 4.25
CA ALA A 49 7.91 0.43 5.41
C ALA A 49 6.98 -0.27 6.40
N TYR A 50 5.94 -0.96 5.92
CA TYR A 50 5.05 -1.76 6.76
C TYR A 50 5.79 -2.88 7.51
N HIS A 51 6.77 -3.54 6.90
CA HIS A 51 7.59 -4.55 7.59
C HIS A 51 8.34 -4.00 8.80
N VAL A 52 8.66 -2.70 8.86
CA VAL A 52 9.23 -2.07 10.06
C VAL A 52 8.26 -2.10 11.24
N SER A 53 6.93 -2.05 10.99
CA SER A 53 5.91 -2.20 12.04
C SER A 53 5.96 -3.53 12.76
N ILE A 54 6.63 -4.54 12.20
CA ILE A 54 6.90 -5.81 12.89
C ILE A 54 7.69 -5.56 14.17
N LEU A 55 8.50 -4.50 14.28
CA LEU A 55 9.22 -4.17 15.52
C LEU A 55 8.30 -3.71 16.66
N VAL A 56 7.02 -3.43 16.38
CA VAL A 56 6.03 -3.10 17.41
C VAL A 56 5.73 -4.37 18.21
N PRO A 57 5.83 -4.37 19.56
CA PRO A 57 5.68 -5.57 20.38
C PRO A 57 4.42 -6.40 20.11
N SER A 58 3.27 -5.74 19.86
CA SER A 58 2.01 -6.42 19.55
C SER A 58 2.00 -7.19 18.22
N MET A 59 2.95 -6.91 17.32
CA MET A 59 3.05 -7.56 16.00
C MET A 59 4.18 -8.60 15.94
N ILE A 60 5.10 -8.60 16.91
CA ILE A 60 6.30 -9.46 16.92
C ILE A 60 5.98 -10.94 17.10
N GLU A 61 4.94 -11.29 17.87
CA GLU A 61 4.67 -12.65 18.34
C GLU A 61 4.66 -13.69 17.21
N HIS A 62 3.99 -13.36 16.10
CA HIS A 62 3.81 -14.24 14.95
C HIS A 62 4.79 -14.00 13.80
N LYS A 63 5.82 -13.18 14.01
CA LYS A 63 6.75 -12.75 12.95
C LYS A 63 8.17 -13.27 13.18
N SER A 64 8.89 -13.39 12.07
CA SER A 64 10.29 -13.78 12.03
C SER A 64 11.17 -12.57 11.77
N PHE A 65 12.40 -12.60 12.29
CA PHE A 65 13.39 -11.58 11.95
C PHE A 65 13.69 -11.54 10.44
N ASN A 66 13.50 -12.67 9.74
CA ASN A 66 13.70 -12.72 8.29
C ASN A 66 12.73 -11.80 7.52
N ASP A 67 11.55 -11.54 8.08
CA ASP A 67 10.52 -10.66 7.48
C ASP A 67 10.95 -9.19 7.47
N LEU A 68 12.00 -8.83 8.23
CA LEU A 68 12.54 -7.48 8.37
C LEU A 68 13.81 -7.26 7.54
N LYS A 69 14.39 -8.31 6.94
CA LYS A 69 15.74 -8.27 6.34
C LYS A 69 15.86 -7.19 5.26
N ASP A 70 14.88 -7.11 4.37
CA ASP A 70 14.89 -6.17 3.26
C ASP A 70 14.72 -4.74 3.76
N SER A 71 13.81 -4.52 4.73
CA SER A 71 13.59 -3.22 5.37
C SER A 71 14.82 -2.73 6.14
N ILE A 72 15.47 -3.60 6.91
CA ILE A 72 16.70 -3.26 7.64
C ILE A 72 17.81 -2.89 6.65
N THR A 73 17.93 -3.63 5.55
CA THR A 73 18.92 -3.34 4.51
C THR A 73 18.68 -1.98 3.88
N PHE A 74 17.43 -1.65 3.56
CA PHE A 74 17.05 -0.37 2.97
C PHE A 74 17.28 0.81 3.93
N TYR A 75 16.88 0.68 5.20
CA TYR A 75 17.02 1.76 6.18
C TYR A 75 18.39 1.79 6.86
N LYS A 76 19.32 0.89 6.52
CA LYS A 76 20.63 0.73 7.19
C LYS A 76 21.41 2.03 7.34
N ALA A 77 21.38 2.88 6.32
CA ALA A 77 22.12 4.16 6.32
C ALA A 77 21.55 5.21 7.29
N TYR A 78 20.28 5.06 7.69
CA TYR A 78 19.58 5.99 8.59
C TYR A 78 19.58 5.52 10.05
N LEU A 79 20.01 4.29 10.30
CA LEU A 79 19.97 3.68 11.61
C LEU A 79 21.27 3.99 12.38
N PRO A 80 21.18 4.44 13.64
CA PRO A 80 22.38 4.76 14.43
C PRO A 80 23.23 3.53 14.71
N SER A 81 22.60 2.37 14.94
CA SER A 81 23.27 1.11 15.25
C SER A 81 22.56 -0.09 14.60
N PRO A 82 22.78 -0.35 13.29
CA PRO A 82 22.07 -1.40 12.55
C PRO A 82 22.30 -2.82 13.12
N ASN A 83 23.46 -3.05 13.74
CA ASN A 83 23.83 -4.36 14.27
C ASN A 83 22.99 -4.78 15.49
N LEU A 84 22.43 -3.81 16.23
CA LEU A 84 21.65 -4.07 17.45
C LEU A 84 20.21 -4.51 17.17
N ILE A 85 19.70 -4.29 15.95
CA ILE A 85 18.29 -4.53 15.62
C ILE A 85 17.89 -5.99 15.82
N LYS A 86 18.82 -6.92 15.56
CA LYS A 86 18.58 -8.34 15.81
C LYS A 86 18.41 -8.65 17.30
N GLU A 87 19.19 -8.00 18.15
CA GLU A 87 19.16 -8.19 19.60
C GLU A 87 17.89 -7.55 20.19
N GLU A 88 17.56 -6.32 19.79
CA GLU A 88 16.32 -5.61 20.16
C GLU A 88 15.08 -6.43 19.77
N PHE A 89 15.06 -7.00 18.56
CA PHE A 89 13.97 -7.85 18.12
C PHE A 89 13.77 -9.07 19.04
N GLN A 90 14.86 -9.73 19.45
CA GLN A 90 14.76 -10.87 20.38
C GLN A 90 14.32 -10.42 21.78
N LEU A 91 14.77 -9.25 22.23
CA LEU A 91 14.36 -8.69 23.52
C LEU A 91 12.84 -8.43 23.54
N TYR A 92 12.30 -7.82 22.48
CA TYR A 92 10.88 -7.49 22.41
C TYR A 92 10.01 -8.72 22.17
N LYS A 93 10.53 -9.76 21.52
CA LYS A 93 9.82 -11.03 21.35
C LYS A 93 9.67 -11.82 22.66
N ARG A 94 10.56 -11.59 23.62
CA ARG A 94 10.56 -12.27 24.92
C ARG A 94 9.67 -11.59 25.96
N LYS A 95 9.25 -10.35 25.73
CA LYS A 95 8.33 -9.59 26.58
C LYS A 95 6.90 -9.85 26.16
#